data_AF-A0A178DXD8-F1
#
_entry.id   AF-A0A178DXD8-F1
#
_cell.length_a   1.000
_cell.length_b   1.000
_cell.length_c   1.000
_cell.angle_alpha   90.00
_cell.angle_beta   90.00
_cell.angle_gamma   90.00
#
_symmetry.space_group_name_H-M   'P 1'
#
loop_
_entity.id
_entity.type
_entity.pdbx_description
1 polymer ?
#
loop_
_entity_poly.entity_id
_entity_poly.type
_entity_poly.pdbx_seq_one_letter_code
_entity_poly.pdbx_strand_id
1 'polypeptide(L)'
;MNYRTPEDPRLSENCTLRLDARIANATIGAPSSALEDEISTSCHAMGQAIAPKNTCSDQRHVAEEDGQMLGRPRRSNDNPEKWSSDARPPSHNSRNVGDTHGDASRGGLLRRIIQGVREYGRFMGPGFMVAVAYIDPGNYATDVAAGASFEFRLLFIVLMSNVFAIFLQSLCIKLGTVTGMDLAENCKAHLPPWLNYLLYFFAESAIIATDIAEVIGTAIALNILINVPLVAGCAISIVDVLIILAFYAPTGSLPALRLFECFVASLVLGVVVCFCFELSKIQASVGEVFRGYLPSSTLVKSQALYQACGILGATVMPHSLYLGSGLVLPRLREYDARNPTLAPQDDVDTTVNETKYKPSLAAIKHCMSYSIAELAVSLFTFALFVNSAILIVAGASLYGHEGAADADLFSIHDLLTRSIAPIAGTLFALALLLSGTSAGIVCTIAGQMVSEGQLNWTLKPWLRRLITRLISITPSIIIAGAVGKEGLSKALNGSQFALSIILPFVSAPLIWFTCRAKYMEVTVRQDNLTTPGGTDRGTSDMRVQMHNNWITAAFAVVIWLVIVMMNVAALVFAGMGVA
;
A
#
# COMPACT_ATOMS: atom_id res chain seq x y z
N MET A 1 -9.86 85.01 -20.96
CA MET A 1 -10.87 84.94 -19.88
C MET A 1 -10.48 83.73 -19.05
N ASN A 2 -9.73 83.85 -17.95
CA ASN A 2 -10.04 84.52 -16.67
C ASN A 2 -11.13 83.73 -15.92
N TYR A 3 -10.94 83.25 -14.69
CA TYR A 3 -10.22 83.87 -13.56
C TYR A 3 -9.35 82.92 -12.69
N ARG A 4 -8.20 83.46 -12.24
CA ARG A 4 -7.53 83.45 -10.90
C ARG A 4 -7.48 82.23 -9.93
N THR A 5 -6.31 82.12 -9.31
CA THR A 5 -5.96 81.56 -7.96
C THR A 5 -5.84 82.71 -6.92
N PRO A 6 -5.27 82.59 -5.68
CA PRO A 6 -4.98 81.44 -4.78
C PRO A 6 -5.54 81.64 -3.33
N GLU A 7 -5.18 80.77 -2.35
CA GLU A 7 -4.57 81.10 -1.02
C GLU A 7 -4.70 79.97 0.05
N ASP A 8 -3.77 79.96 1.03
CA ASP A 8 -3.61 79.04 2.19
C ASP A 8 -2.84 79.79 3.30
N PRO A 9 -3.22 79.72 4.61
CA PRO A 9 -2.28 79.11 5.59
C PRO A 9 -2.84 78.54 6.93
N ARG A 10 -2.20 77.43 7.37
CA ARG A 10 -1.74 77.08 8.76
C ARG A 10 -2.73 76.70 9.89
N LEU A 11 -2.56 75.45 10.38
CA LEU A 11 -2.24 74.98 11.76
C LEU A 11 -2.19 73.42 11.70
N SER A 12 -1.27 72.61 12.27
CA SER A 12 -0.21 72.75 13.30
C SER A 12 -0.73 72.85 14.74
N GLU A 13 -0.38 71.99 15.71
CA GLU A 13 0.46 70.77 15.79
C GLU A 13 -0.37 69.60 16.42
N ASN A 14 0.09 68.40 16.85
CA ASN A 14 1.35 67.61 16.86
C ASN A 14 0.91 66.09 16.87
N CYS A 15 1.64 65.00 17.16
CA CYS A 15 2.98 64.74 17.70
C CYS A 15 3.57 63.36 17.29
N THR A 16 4.89 63.25 17.40
CA THR A 16 5.81 62.09 17.64
C THR A 16 5.32 60.64 17.82
N LEU A 17 6.09 59.56 17.52
CA LEU A 17 7.26 59.24 16.64
C LEU A 17 7.70 57.78 16.94
N ARG A 18 8.18 57.03 15.93
CA ARG A 18 9.10 55.85 16.05
C ARG A 18 8.56 54.58 16.76
N LEU A 19 9.18 53.39 16.64
CA LEU A 19 10.37 52.96 15.87
C LEU A 19 10.16 51.55 15.27
N ASP A 20 10.81 51.29 14.13
CA ASP A 20 11.00 49.94 13.57
C ASP A 20 12.47 49.47 13.76
N ALA A 21 12.70 48.16 13.77
CA ALA A 21 14.01 47.48 13.70
C ALA A 21 15.15 47.86 14.72
N ARG A 22 15.32 46.99 15.73
CA ARG A 22 16.56 46.62 16.48
C ARG A 22 16.16 45.56 17.52
N ILE A 23 16.91 44.49 17.85
CA ILE A 23 18.34 44.19 17.68
C ILE A 23 18.52 42.75 17.14
N ALA A 24 19.46 42.55 16.22
CA ALA A 24 20.18 41.28 16.06
C ALA A 24 21.60 41.45 16.64
N ASN A 25 22.19 40.37 17.17
CA ASN A 25 23.46 40.30 17.92
C ASN A 25 23.50 41.06 19.27
N ALA A 26 23.48 40.28 20.36
CA ALA A 26 24.56 40.31 21.37
C ALA A 26 24.59 38.95 22.11
N THR A 27 25.77 38.54 22.58
CA THR A 27 26.02 37.23 23.23
C THR A 27 26.40 37.44 24.70
N ILE A 28 26.41 36.36 25.50
CA ILE A 28 26.96 36.22 26.87
C ILE A 28 26.01 36.65 28.00
N GLY A 29 25.73 35.72 28.93
CA GLY A 29 25.12 35.99 30.24
C GLY A 29 24.03 35.01 30.67
N ALA A 30 24.41 33.92 31.35
CA ALA A 30 23.46 33.10 32.14
C ALA A 30 23.38 33.64 33.59
N PRO A 31 22.31 33.37 34.35
CA PRO A 31 22.13 32.04 34.96
C PRO A 31 20.70 31.48 34.93
N SER A 32 20.56 30.22 35.35
CA SER A 32 19.28 29.50 35.49
C SER A 32 18.57 29.82 36.81
N SER A 33 17.27 30.16 36.77
CA SER A 33 16.24 29.89 37.83
C SER A 33 14.86 30.52 37.55
N ALA A 34 14.34 30.58 36.31
CA ALA A 34 13.17 31.43 36.00
C ALA A 34 12.26 30.93 34.84
N LEU A 35 11.91 29.64 34.78
CA LEU A 35 11.00 29.12 33.74
C LEU A 35 10.08 27.95 34.16
N GLU A 36 9.82 27.77 35.47
CA GLU A 36 8.93 26.68 35.97
C GLU A 36 7.59 27.18 36.54
N ASP A 37 7.44 28.46 36.90
CA ASP A 37 6.23 28.98 37.56
C ASP A 37 5.06 29.32 36.60
N GLU A 38 5.29 29.42 35.29
CA GLU A 38 4.27 29.91 34.33
C GLU A 38 3.29 28.82 33.81
N ILE A 39 3.28 27.63 34.42
CA ILE A 39 2.37 26.52 34.07
C ILE A 39 1.24 26.31 35.11
N SER A 40 1.34 26.86 36.32
CA SER A 40 0.35 26.63 37.39
C SER A 40 -0.95 27.44 37.22
N THR A 41 -0.92 28.56 36.49
CA THR A 41 -1.88 29.66 36.65
C THR A 41 -2.88 29.80 35.48
N SER A 42 -3.49 28.69 35.03
CA SER A 42 -4.60 28.75 34.04
C SER A 42 -5.74 27.74 34.25
N CYS A 43 -5.71 26.94 35.33
CA CYS A 43 -6.80 25.99 35.64
C CYS A 43 -7.95 26.58 36.50
N HIS A 44 -7.98 27.90 36.74
CA HIS A 44 -8.80 28.49 37.82
C HIS A 44 -9.72 29.66 37.41
N ALA A 45 -10.25 29.67 36.17
CA ALA A 45 -11.13 30.77 35.72
C ALA A 45 -12.22 30.43 34.66
N MET A 46 -13.02 29.35 34.82
CA MET A 46 -14.38 29.33 34.23
C MET A 46 -15.31 28.30 34.89
N GLY A 47 -16.03 28.71 35.93
CA GLY A 47 -17.06 27.88 36.57
C GLY A 47 -17.94 28.68 37.54
N GLN A 48 -19.01 29.30 37.03
CA GLN A 48 -20.06 29.91 37.86
C GLN A 48 -21.37 30.18 37.09
N ALA A 49 -22.29 29.21 37.08
CA ALA A 49 -23.76 29.37 36.99
C ALA A 49 -24.42 27.98 36.81
N ILE A 50 -25.59 27.62 37.38
CA ILE A 50 -26.44 28.14 38.47
C ILE A 50 -27.12 26.90 39.11
N ALA A 51 -27.48 26.95 40.40
CA ALA A 51 -28.30 25.95 41.11
C ALA A 51 -28.98 26.63 42.33
N PRO A 52 -29.81 25.95 43.18
CA PRO A 52 -30.57 24.70 43.02
C PRO A 52 -32.08 24.86 43.45
N LYS A 53 -32.86 23.76 43.49
CA LYS A 53 -33.86 23.46 44.56
C LYS A 53 -34.47 22.04 44.46
N ASN A 54 -34.35 21.27 45.56
CA ASN A 54 -35.39 20.57 46.35
C ASN A 54 -36.51 19.73 45.64
N THR A 55 -36.99 18.56 46.14
CA THR A 55 -36.82 17.89 47.45
C THR A 55 -37.27 16.39 47.46
N CYS A 56 -36.64 15.58 48.33
CA CYS A 56 -37.18 14.51 49.22
C CYS A 56 -38.18 13.39 48.78
N SER A 57 -37.66 12.14 48.85
CA SER A 57 -38.05 11.02 49.76
C SER A 57 -39.39 10.24 49.72
N ASP A 58 -39.24 8.90 49.64
CA ASP A 58 -39.78 7.84 50.55
C ASP A 58 -40.83 6.80 50.03
N GLN A 59 -40.84 5.64 50.72
CA GLN A 59 -41.87 4.58 50.90
C GLN A 59 -42.06 3.40 49.92
N ARG A 60 -42.77 2.38 50.44
CA ARG A 60 -42.97 0.98 49.96
C ARG A 60 -44.48 0.64 49.92
N HIS A 61 -44.82 -0.61 49.53
CA HIS A 61 -46.11 -1.34 49.70
C HIS A 61 -47.24 -0.97 48.73
N VAL A 62 -48.26 -1.80 48.44
CA VAL A 62 -48.42 -3.29 48.25
C VAL A 62 -49.85 -3.54 47.65
N ALA A 63 -50.30 -4.81 47.46
CA ALA A 63 -51.69 -5.25 47.13
C ALA A 63 -52.13 -5.10 45.64
N GLU A 64 -52.61 -6.13 44.90
CA GLU A 64 -53.86 -6.97 44.96
C GLU A 64 -55.06 -6.30 44.23
N GLU A 65 -56.12 -6.93 43.70
CA GLU A 65 -56.60 -8.33 43.47
C GLU A 65 -57.60 -8.26 42.27
N ASP A 66 -58.09 -9.26 41.50
CA ASP A 66 -57.81 -10.70 41.24
C ASP A 66 -58.22 -10.94 39.73
N GLY A 67 -58.74 -12.05 39.15
CA GLY A 67 -59.06 -13.38 39.67
C GLY A 67 -59.82 -14.32 38.73
N GLN A 68 -59.44 -15.61 38.75
CA GLN A 68 -60.18 -16.87 38.46
C GLN A 68 -59.17 -17.98 38.04
N MET A 69 -58.92 -19.03 38.85
CA MET A 69 -59.73 -20.27 39.01
C MET A 69 -59.75 -21.15 37.73
N LEU A 70 -59.52 -22.48 37.72
CA LEU A 70 -59.19 -23.47 38.76
C LEU A 70 -58.72 -24.80 38.08
N GLY A 71 -57.82 -25.60 38.68
CA GLY A 71 -57.50 -26.96 38.18
C GLY A 71 -56.22 -27.59 38.75
N ARG A 72 -56.24 -28.89 39.09
CA ARG A 72 -55.14 -29.62 39.80
C ARG A 72 -54.97 -31.08 39.28
N PRO A 73 -54.01 -31.93 39.74
CA PRO A 73 -53.03 -32.58 38.84
C PRO A 73 -53.05 -34.13 38.83
N ARG A 74 -52.24 -34.80 37.98
CA ARG A 74 -51.49 -36.07 38.30
C ARG A 74 -50.64 -36.70 37.16
N ARG A 75 -49.53 -37.35 37.60
CA ARG A 75 -48.89 -38.64 37.17
C ARG A 75 -48.56 -38.98 35.69
N SER A 76 -47.24 -39.13 35.45
CA SER A 76 -46.46 -40.36 35.09
C SER A 76 -47.07 -41.53 34.28
N ASN A 77 -46.15 -42.25 33.59
CA ASN A 77 -46.27 -43.48 32.77
C ASN A 77 -46.36 -43.21 31.23
N ASP A 78 -45.72 -43.97 30.31
CA ASP A 78 -44.80 -45.11 30.46
C ASP A 78 -43.83 -45.31 29.26
N ASN A 79 -42.58 -45.68 29.58
CA ASN A 79 -41.57 -46.50 28.86
C ASN A 79 -41.08 -46.20 27.40
N PRO A 80 -39.93 -46.80 26.98
CA PRO A 80 -39.24 -46.51 25.71
C PRO A 80 -39.24 -47.66 24.68
N GLU A 81 -38.83 -47.37 23.44
CA GLU A 81 -38.44 -48.38 22.44
C GLU A 81 -37.02 -48.19 21.90
N LYS A 82 -36.46 -49.30 21.40
CA LYS A 82 -35.05 -49.49 21.04
C LYS A 82 -34.70 -48.88 19.67
N TRP A 83 -33.43 -48.46 19.52
CA TRP A 83 -32.60 -49.09 18.48
C TRP A 83 -31.27 -49.55 19.07
N SER A 84 -30.66 -50.55 18.44
CA SER A 84 -29.54 -51.31 18.99
C SER A 84 -28.16 -50.73 18.66
N SER A 85 -27.22 -51.06 19.54
CA SER A 85 -25.76 -50.99 19.34
C SER A 85 -25.30 -51.45 17.96
N ASP A 86 -24.39 -50.70 17.35
CA ASP A 86 -23.01 -51.20 17.17
C ASP A 86 -22.01 -50.06 16.95
N ALA A 87 -20.88 -50.10 17.66
CA ALA A 87 -19.82 -49.11 17.54
C ALA A 87 -18.44 -49.75 17.80
N ARG A 88 -17.69 -50.00 16.73
CA ARG A 88 -16.24 -50.33 16.76
C ARG A 88 -15.56 -49.80 15.50
N PRO A 89 -14.24 -49.51 15.53
CA PRO A 89 -13.59 -48.68 14.53
C PRO A 89 -13.26 -49.45 13.24
N PRO A 90 -13.12 -48.75 12.09
CA PRO A 90 -12.55 -49.35 10.90
C PRO A 90 -11.07 -49.68 11.15
N SER A 91 -10.73 -50.96 11.08
CA SER A 91 -9.36 -51.45 11.20
C SER A 91 -8.52 -51.09 9.98
N HIS A 92 -7.19 -51.12 10.15
CA HIS A 92 -6.29 -51.31 9.01
C HIS A 92 -6.72 -52.56 8.24
N ASN A 93 -6.84 -52.44 6.91
CA ASN A 93 -6.57 -53.58 6.04
C ASN A 93 -5.71 -53.13 4.85
N SER A 94 -4.81 -54.01 4.43
CA SER A 94 -3.86 -53.74 3.35
C SER A 94 -4.45 -54.11 1.99
N ARG A 95 -3.89 -53.49 0.94
CA ARG A 95 -3.81 -53.96 -0.45
C ARG A 95 -4.71 -55.14 -0.84
N ASN A 96 -5.59 -54.90 -1.80
CA ASN A 96 -5.62 -55.82 -2.94
C ASN A 96 -5.53 -55.01 -4.23
N VAL A 97 -4.60 -55.38 -5.10
CA VAL A 97 -4.42 -54.78 -6.43
C VAL A 97 -5.22 -55.62 -7.41
N GLY A 98 -6.17 -55.01 -8.10
CA GLY A 98 -6.90 -55.62 -9.21
C GLY A 98 -6.71 -54.76 -10.46
N ASP A 99 -5.99 -55.30 -11.44
CA ASP A 99 -5.60 -54.53 -12.62
C ASP A 99 -6.77 -54.21 -13.53
N THR A 100 -6.96 -52.91 -13.81
CA THR A 100 -7.72 -52.43 -14.98
C THR A 100 -6.87 -51.45 -15.77
N HIS A 101 -5.98 -51.98 -16.60
CA HIS A 101 -5.27 -51.20 -17.63
C HIS A 101 -6.29 -50.67 -18.66
N GLY A 102 -6.59 -49.35 -18.62
CA GLY A 102 -7.50 -48.73 -19.58
C GLY A 102 -7.73 -47.23 -19.35
N ASP A 103 -6.94 -46.38 -20.03
CA ASP A 103 -7.22 -44.98 -20.38
C ASP A 103 -7.83 -44.02 -19.31
N ALA A 104 -7.16 -43.86 -18.15
CA ALA A 104 -7.57 -42.89 -17.11
C ALA A 104 -6.56 -41.74 -16.86
N SER A 105 -5.40 -41.73 -17.52
CA SER A 105 -4.26 -40.87 -17.16
C SER A 105 -4.50 -39.37 -17.39
N ARG A 106 -5.03 -38.99 -18.56
CA ARG A 106 -5.26 -37.56 -18.92
C ARG A 106 -6.32 -36.89 -18.04
N GLY A 107 -7.40 -37.61 -17.71
CA GLY A 107 -8.48 -37.07 -16.86
C GLY A 107 -8.01 -36.74 -15.44
N GLY A 108 -7.12 -37.56 -14.87
CA GLY A 108 -6.53 -37.32 -13.55
C GLY A 108 -5.62 -36.09 -13.51
N LEU A 109 -4.75 -35.91 -14.50
CA LEU A 109 -3.89 -34.73 -14.59
C LEU A 109 -4.71 -33.45 -14.83
N LEU A 110 -5.66 -33.47 -15.77
CA LEU A 110 -6.47 -32.30 -16.08
C LEU A 110 -7.35 -31.90 -14.89
N ARG A 111 -7.94 -32.86 -14.15
CA ARG A 111 -8.68 -32.55 -12.91
C ARG A 111 -7.78 -31.97 -11.83
N ARG A 112 -6.54 -32.47 -11.64
CA ARG A 112 -5.57 -31.90 -10.69
C ARG A 112 -5.16 -30.47 -11.07
N ILE A 113 -4.96 -30.20 -12.36
CA ILE A 113 -4.68 -28.84 -12.87
C ILE A 113 -5.89 -27.94 -12.64
N ILE A 114 -7.11 -28.34 -13.03
CA ILE A 114 -8.34 -27.56 -12.81
C ILE A 114 -8.58 -27.31 -11.32
N GLN A 115 -8.32 -28.30 -10.45
CA GLN A 115 -8.45 -28.15 -9.00
C GLN A 115 -7.41 -27.17 -8.45
N GLY A 116 -6.13 -27.30 -8.83
CA GLY A 116 -5.08 -26.37 -8.45
C GLY A 116 -5.31 -24.94 -8.96
N VAL A 117 -5.81 -24.77 -10.19
CA VAL A 117 -6.19 -23.47 -10.77
C VAL A 117 -7.41 -22.88 -10.08
N ARG A 118 -8.41 -23.69 -9.67
CA ARG A 118 -9.56 -23.25 -8.88
C ARG A 118 -9.17 -22.87 -7.45
N GLU A 119 -8.18 -23.55 -6.88
CA GLU A 119 -7.66 -23.29 -5.54
C GLU A 119 -6.81 -22.01 -5.52
N TYR A 120 -5.87 -21.88 -6.48
CA TYR A 120 -5.14 -20.64 -6.79
C TYR A 120 -6.10 -19.47 -7.08
N GLY A 121 -7.14 -19.70 -7.88
CA GLY A 121 -8.22 -18.75 -8.17
C GLY A 121 -9.05 -18.31 -6.95
N ARG A 122 -8.95 -19.00 -5.81
CA ARG A 122 -9.52 -18.56 -4.52
C ARG A 122 -8.52 -17.78 -3.66
N PHE A 123 -7.22 -17.86 -3.97
CA PHE A 123 -6.19 -17.02 -3.36
C PHE A 123 -6.03 -15.69 -4.09
N MET A 124 -6.14 -15.67 -5.43
CA MET A 124 -5.99 -14.46 -6.26
C MET A 124 -6.70 -13.24 -5.67
N GLY A 125 -5.93 -12.16 -5.51
CA GLY A 125 -6.34 -10.91 -4.88
C GLY A 125 -5.13 -10.06 -4.49
N PRO A 126 -4.26 -10.48 -3.54
CA PRO A 126 -3.15 -9.68 -3.04
C PRO A 126 -2.08 -9.42 -4.10
N GLY A 127 -1.80 -10.39 -4.98
CA GLY A 127 -0.86 -10.23 -6.09
C GLY A 127 -1.32 -9.15 -7.07
N PHE A 128 -2.61 -9.10 -7.37
CA PHE A 128 -3.21 -8.02 -8.16
C PHE A 128 -3.22 -6.70 -7.39
N MET A 129 -3.69 -6.68 -6.14
CA MET A 129 -3.74 -5.48 -5.30
C MET A 129 -2.37 -4.83 -5.08
N VAL A 130 -1.29 -5.64 -4.98
CA VAL A 130 0.07 -5.13 -4.97
C VAL A 130 0.47 -4.65 -6.36
N ALA A 131 0.27 -5.45 -7.41
CA ALA A 131 0.65 -5.09 -8.79
C ALA A 131 0.00 -3.80 -9.31
N VAL A 132 -1.15 -3.40 -8.78
CA VAL A 132 -1.82 -2.11 -9.04
C VAL A 132 -0.94 -0.90 -8.70
N ALA A 133 -0.19 -0.96 -7.59
CA ALA A 133 0.77 0.09 -7.24
C ALA A 133 1.85 0.27 -8.32
N TYR A 134 2.17 -0.80 -9.03
CA TYR A 134 3.16 -0.82 -10.10
C TYR A 134 2.57 -0.47 -11.47
N ILE A 135 1.34 0.07 -11.52
CA ILE A 135 0.67 0.53 -12.75
C ILE A 135 0.00 1.89 -12.46
N ASP A 136 0.74 2.80 -11.82
CA ASP A 136 0.29 4.15 -11.45
C ASP A 136 0.73 5.22 -12.49
N PRO A 137 0.23 6.48 -12.39
CA PRO A 137 0.68 7.58 -13.25
C PRO A 137 2.16 7.95 -13.10
N GLY A 138 2.80 7.63 -11.96
CA GLY A 138 4.23 7.79 -11.73
C GLY A 138 5.08 6.90 -12.63
N ASN A 139 4.78 5.59 -12.68
CA ASN A 139 5.40 4.65 -13.60
C ASN A 139 5.24 5.11 -15.06
N TYR A 140 4.02 5.49 -15.45
CA TYR A 140 3.75 6.05 -16.78
C TYR A 140 4.72 7.19 -17.10
N ALA A 141 4.85 8.19 -16.23
CA ALA A 141 5.74 9.33 -16.48
C ALA A 141 7.20 8.91 -16.70
N THR A 142 7.72 7.99 -15.88
CA THR A 142 9.10 7.51 -16.00
C THR A 142 9.35 6.65 -17.24
N ASP A 143 8.43 5.75 -17.58
CA ASP A 143 8.56 4.88 -18.75
C ASP A 143 8.37 5.66 -20.07
N VAL A 144 7.53 6.70 -20.07
CA VAL A 144 7.36 7.64 -21.18
C VAL A 144 8.64 8.44 -21.44
N ALA A 145 9.21 9.07 -20.41
CA ALA A 145 10.45 9.83 -20.54
C ALA A 145 11.63 8.93 -20.99
N ALA A 146 11.71 7.72 -20.41
CA ALA A 146 12.71 6.71 -20.75
C ALA A 146 12.63 6.25 -22.22
N GLY A 147 11.43 5.92 -22.71
CA GLY A 147 11.22 5.48 -24.08
C GLY A 147 11.52 6.58 -25.09
N ALA A 148 11.02 7.80 -24.85
CA ALA A 148 11.28 8.95 -25.71
C ALA A 148 12.78 9.31 -25.79
N SER A 149 13.49 9.26 -24.66
CA SER A 149 14.93 9.61 -24.60
C SER A 149 15.87 8.51 -25.11
N PHE A 150 15.53 7.22 -24.91
CA PHE A 150 16.46 6.10 -25.14
C PHE A 150 15.90 4.94 -25.98
N GLU A 151 14.75 5.11 -26.62
CA GLU A 151 14.10 4.13 -27.50
C GLU A 151 13.71 2.87 -26.69
N PHE A 152 14.34 1.72 -26.93
CA PHE A 152 14.09 0.48 -26.18
C PHE A 152 15.18 0.17 -25.13
N ARG A 153 16.24 1.00 -25.01
CA ARG A 153 17.47 0.67 -24.25
C ARG A 153 17.30 0.62 -22.74
N LEU A 154 16.20 1.16 -22.20
CA LEU A 154 15.86 1.15 -20.78
C LEU A 154 14.92 0.00 -20.38
N LEU A 155 14.43 -0.84 -21.30
CA LEU A 155 13.63 -2.03 -20.97
C LEU A 155 14.36 -3.01 -20.04
N PHE A 156 15.69 -3.12 -20.15
CA PHE A 156 16.51 -3.86 -19.18
C PHE A 156 16.37 -3.32 -17.74
N ILE A 157 16.24 -2.01 -17.55
CA ILE A 157 16.05 -1.40 -16.22
C ILE A 157 14.63 -1.68 -15.72
N VAL A 158 13.59 -1.55 -16.55
CA VAL A 158 12.22 -1.92 -16.17
C VAL A 158 12.14 -3.39 -15.71
N LEU A 159 12.78 -4.30 -16.46
CA LEU A 159 12.87 -5.72 -16.10
C LEU A 159 13.62 -5.94 -14.78
N MET A 160 14.81 -5.37 -14.62
CA MET A 160 15.62 -5.50 -13.39
C MET A 160 14.89 -4.91 -12.16
N SER A 161 14.24 -3.76 -12.34
CA SER A 161 13.44 -3.08 -11.33
C SER A 161 12.26 -3.95 -10.87
N ASN A 162 11.54 -4.56 -11.81
CA ASN A 162 10.46 -5.49 -11.47
C ASN A 162 10.95 -6.79 -10.81
N VAL A 163 12.14 -7.29 -11.16
CA VAL A 163 12.78 -8.41 -10.45
C VAL A 163 13.12 -8.03 -9.00
N PHE A 164 13.61 -6.81 -8.76
CA PHE A 164 13.84 -6.29 -7.41
C PHE A 164 12.52 -6.12 -6.64
N ALA A 165 11.47 -5.62 -7.30
CA ALA A 165 10.12 -5.52 -6.74
C ALA A 165 9.58 -6.86 -6.29
N ILE A 166 9.52 -7.86 -7.17
CA ILE A 166 9.07 -9.22 -6.87
C ILE A 166 9.85 -9.81 -5.68
N PHE A 167 11.17 -9.61 -5.65
CA PHE A 167 12.01 -10.10 -4.57
C PHE A 167 11.71 -9.43 -3.22
N LEU A 168 11.68 -8.09 -3.16
CA LEU A 168 11.41 -7.35 -1.93
C LEU A 168 9.98 -7.60 -1.43
N GLN A 169 8.99 -7.66 -2.33
CA GLN A 169 7.61 -8.01 -1.99
C GLN A 169 7.47 -9.46 -1.49
N SER A 170 8.25 -10.40 -2.03
CA SER A 170 8.33 -11.76 -1.49
C SER A 170 8.87 -11.79 -0.06
N LEU A 171 9.80 -10.88 0.28
CA LEU A 171 10.25 -10.68 1.66
C LEU A 171 9.15 -10.03 2.54
N CYS A 172 8.34 -9.12 2.00
CA CYS A 172 7.20 -8.53 2.70
C CYS A 172 6.15 -9.59 3.07
N ILE A 173 5.72 -10.41 2.10
CA ILE A 173 4.78 -11.52 2.33
C ILE A 173 5.37 -12.50 3.35
N LYS A 174 6.68 -12.81 3.26
CA LYS A 174 7.34 -13.68 4.24
C LYS A 174 7.34 -13.08 5.66
N LEU A 175 7.62 -11.78 5.81
CA LEU A 175 7.56 -11.10 7.11
C LEU A 175 6.13 -11.14 7.69
N GLY A 176 5.14 -10.79 6.88
CA GLY A 176 3.72 -10.81 7.26
C GLY A 176 3.24 -12.19 7.70
N THR A 177 3.49 -13.20 6.86
CA THR A 177 3.09 -14.58 7.15
C THR A 177 3.78 -15.16 8.38
N VAL A 178 5.09 -14.98 8.56
CA VAL A 178 5.82 -15.59 9.69
C VAL A 178 5.52 -14.89 11.02
N THR A 179 5.39 -13.56 11.02
CA THR A 179 5.22 -12.79 12.26
C THR A 179 3.77 -12.57 12.68
N GLY A 180 2.80 -12.74 11.78
CA GLY A 180 1.39 -12.39 12.01
C GLY A 180 1.11 -10.88 12.02
N MET A 181 2.14 -10.07 11.74
CA MET A 181 2.21 -8.61 11.85
C MET A 181 2.70 -8.00 10.54
N ASP A 182 2.24 -6.80 10.18
CA ASP A 182 2.77 -6.09 9.01
C ASP A 182 4.14 -5.44 9.29
N LEU A 183 4.76 -4.83 8.27
CA LEU A 183 6.07 -4.18 8.38
C LEU A 183 6.04 -2.95 9.33
N ALA A 184 4.92 -2.23 9.42
CA ALA A 184 4.76 -1.05 10.27
C ALA A 184 4.66 -1.46 11.75
N GLU A 185 3.82 -2.45 12.04
CA GLU A 185 3.73 -3.10 13.35
C GLU A 185 5.08 -3.70 13.79
N ASN A 186 5.80 -4.37 12.89
CA ASN A 186 7.13 -4.93 13.18
C ASN A 186 8.15 -3.83 13.51
N CYS A 187 8.10 -2.69 12.80
CA CYS A 187 8.94 -1.53 13.12
C CYS A 187 8.64 -1.01 14.54
N LYS A 188 7.36 -0.82 14.90
CA LYS A 188 6.97 -0.36 16.23
C LYS A 188 7.37 -1.32 17.35
N ALA A 189 7.19 -2.63 17.14
CA ALA A 189 7.42 -3.65 18.17
C ALA A 189 8.90 -3.87 18.51
N HIS A 190 9.83 -3.50 17.61
CA HIS A 190 11.23 -3.93 17.68
C HIS A 190 12.28 -2.83 17.51
N LEU A 191 11.91 -1.63 17.05
CA LEU A 191 12.83 -0.50 16.86
C LEU A 191 12.66 0.54 17.98
N PRO A 192 13.70 1.30 18.33
CA PRO A 192 13.56 2.38 19.30
C PRO A 192 12.61 3.48 18.75
N PRO A 193 11.88 4.20 19.63
CA PRO A 193 10.79 5.08 19.21
C PRO A 193 11.24 6.18 18.23
N TRP A 194 12.45 6.75 18.40
CA TRP A 194 12.99 7.76 17.49
C TRP A 194 13.11 7.25 16.04
N LEU A 195 13.50 5.98 15.86
CA LEU A 195 13.64 5.37 14.54
C LEU A 195 12.26 4.99 13.97
N ASN A 196 11.31 4.57 14.81
CA ASN A 196 9.93 4.35 14.39
C ASN A 196 9.29 5.65 13.87
N TYR A 197 9.46 6.79 14.56
CA TYR A 197 8.97 8.09 14.09
C TYR A 197 9.66 8.57 12.81
N LEU A 198 10.98 8.33 12.66
CA LEU A 198 11.72 8.64 11.44
C LEU A 198 11.20 7.82 10.23
N LEU A 199 11.00 6.51 10.43
CA LEU A 199 10.46 5.62 9.40
C LEU A 199 8.99 5.96 9.06
N TYR A 200 8.20 6.36 10.05
CA TYR A 200 6.83 6.85 9.82
C TYR A 200 6.82 8.12 8.97
N PHE A 201 7.69 9.10 9.27
CA PHE A 201 7.82 10.32 8.47
C PHE A 201 8.19 9.99 7.00
N PHE A 202 9.13 9.07 6.79
CA PHE A 202 9.49 8.60 5.45
C PHE A 202 8.33 7.86 4.75
N ALA A 203 7.61 6.98 5.45
CA ALA A 203 6.49 6.25 4.89
C ALA A 203 5.33 7.18 4.48
N GLU A 204 4.95 8.14 5.34
CA GLU A 204 3.90 9.12 5.01
C GLU A 204 4.34 10.09 3.90
N SER A 205 5.63 10.48 3.87
CA SER A 205 6.18 11.27 2.76
C SER A 205 6.13 10.52 1.43
N ALA A 206 6.37 9.20 1.42
CA ALA A 206 6.21 8.37 0.22
C ALA A 206 4.73 8.25 -0.19
N ILE A 207 3.81 8.09 0.76
CA ILE A 207 2.37 8.08 0.47
C ILE A 207 1.94 9.40 -0.18
N ILE A 208 2.35 10.54 0.39
CA ILE A 208 2.05 11.87 -0.17
C ILE A 208 2.69 12.06 -1.56
N ALA A 209 3.91 11.56 -1.80
CA ALA A 209 4.57 11.64 -3.10
C ALA A 209 3.83 10.85 -4.20
N THR A 210 3.35 9.63 -3.91
CA THR A 210 2.47 8.90 -4.84
C THR A 210 1.10 9.57 -4.98
N ASP A 211 0.52 10.11 -3.90
CA ASP A 211 -0.77 10.80 -3.93
C ASP A 211 -0.72 12.07 -4.83
N ILE A 212 0.42 12.78 -4.86
CA ILE A 212 0.69 13.86 -5.83
C ILE A 212 0.72 13.32 -7.26
N ALA A 213 1.43 12.21 -7.52
CA ALA A 213 1.48 11.60 -8.85
C ALA A 213 0.09 11.21 -9.37
N GLU A 214 -0.74 10.69 -8.47
CA GLU A 214 -2.13 10.29 -8.72
C GLU A 214 -3.03 11.50 -9.05
N VAL A 215 -2.94 12.59 -8.28
CA VAL A 215 -3.68 13.85 -8.53
C VAL A 215 -3.29 14.43 -9.88
N ILE A 216 -2.00 14.47 -10.20
CA ILE A 216 -1.50 15.00 -11.47
C ILE A 216 -1.97 14.11 -12.64
N GLY A 217 -1.81 12.78 -12.56
CA GLY A 217 -2.27 11.85 -13.59
C GLY A 217 -3.78 11.95 -13.84
N THR A 218 -4.58 12.06 -12.79
CA THR A 218 -6.03 12.26 -12.87
C THR A 218 -6.38 13.60 -13.52
N ALA A 219 -5.68 14.69 -13.17
CA ALA A 219 -5.89 16.00 -13.77
C ALA A 219 -5.50 16.04 -15.26
N ILE A 220 -4.41 15.36 -15.65
CA ILE A 220 -4.00 15.17 -17.05
C ILE A 220 -5.06 14.39 -17.82
N ALA A 221 -5.52 13.26 -17.29
CA ALA A 221 -6.55 12.42 -17.92
C ALA A 221 -7.87 13.18 -18.14
N LEU A 222 -8.33 13.95 -17.15
CA LEU A 222 -9.54 14.78 -17.27
C LEU A 222 -9.38 15.97 -18.23
N ASN A 223 -8.18 16.55 -18.31
CA ASN A 223 -7.85 17.57 -19.31
C ASN A 223 -7.89 17.02 -20.73
N ILE A 224 -7.50 15.76 -20.92
CA ILE A 224 -7.54 15.08 -22.22
C ILE A 224 -8.96 14.63 -22.59
N LEU A 225 -9.65 13.87 -21.72
CA LEU A 225 -10.96 13.27 -22.03
C LEU A 225 -12.07 14.31 -22.21
N ILE A 226 -12.09 15.35 -21.38
CA ILE A 226 -13.25 16.26 -21.24
C ILE A 226 -12.82 17.74 -21.37
N ASN A 227 -11.57 18.02 -21.78
CA ASN A 227 -11.04 19.39 -21.93
C ASN A 227 -11.14 20.26 -20.66
N VAL A 228 -11.17 19.63 -19.48
CA VAL A 228 -11.26 20.31 -18.18
C VAL A 228 -9.95 21.03 -17.86
N PRO A 229 -9.96 22.31 -17.40
CA PRO A 229 -8.74 23.02 -17.01
C PRO A 229 -7.98 22.30 -15.88
N LEU A 230 -6.65 22.30 -15.93
CA LEU A 230 -5.78 21.49 -15.05
C LEU A 230 -6.03 21.74 -13.55
N VAL A 231 -6.23 23.00 -13.16
CA VAL A 231 -6.60 23.38 -11.79
C VAL A 231 -7.93 22.75 -11.35
N ALA A 232 -8.93 22.72 -12.25
CA ALA A 232 -10.21 22.07 -11.99
C ALA A 232 -10.08 20.54 -11.98
N GLY A 233 -9.23 19.95 -12.84
CA GLY A 233 -8.89 18.52 -12.81
C GLY A 233 -8.26 18.10 -11.47
N CYS A 234 -7.31 18.90 -10.97
CA CYS A 234 -6.71 18.67 -9.64
C CYS A 234 -7.76 18.76 -8.52
N ALA A 235 -8.69 19.72 -8.58
CA ALA A 235 -9.79 19.83 -7.62
C ALA A 235 -10.80 18.66 -7.72
N ILE A 236 -11.13 18.21 -8.94
CA ILE A 236 -12.06 17.10 -9.20
C ILE A 236 -11.49 15.76 -8.71
N SER A 237 -10.17 15.60 -8.59
CA SER A 237 -9.58 14.38 -7.98
C SER A 237 -10.11 14.10 -6.57
N ILE A 238 -10.61 15.09 -5.81
CA ILE A 238 -11.23 14.84 -4.50
C ILE A 238 -12.49 13.94 -4.58
N VAL A 239 -13.05 13.71 -5.78
CA VAL A 239 -14.18 12.79 -6.01
C VAL A 239 -13.81 11.31 -5.79
N ASP A 240 -12.54 10.89 -5.95
CA ASP A 240 -12.19 9.49 -5.61
C ASP A 240 -12.24 9.21 -4.10
N VAL A 241 -12.15 10.24 -3.25
CA VAL A 241 -12.43 10.12 -1.81
C VAL A 241 -13.90 9.71 -1.58
N LEU A 242 -14.82 10.14 -2.45
CA LEU A 242 -16.22 9.72 -2.43
C LEU A 242 -16.39 8.28 -2.94
N ILE A 243 -15.59 7.85 -3.93
CA ILE A 243 -15.55 6.46 -4.40
C ILE A 243 -15.07 5.54 -3.26
N ILE A 244 -13.98 5.90 -2.59
CA ILE A 244 -13.44 5.18 -1.42
C ILE A 244 -14.47 5.14 -0.28
N LEU A 245 -15.16 6.25 -0.01
CA LEU A 245 -16.24 6.30 0.98
C LEU A 245 -17.43 5.41 0.61
N ALA A 246 -17.79 5.31 -0.66
CA ALA A 246 -18.89 4.47 -1.15
C ALA A 246 -18.56 2.96 -1.10
N PHE A 247 -17.30 2.58 -1.32
CA PHE A 247 -16.83 1.19 -1.20
C PHE A 247 -16.41 0.79 0.22
N TYR A 248 -16.22 1.74 1.14
CA TYR A 248 -15.86 1.46 2.53
C TYR A 248 -17.06 0.92 3.35
N ALA A 249 -17.29 -0.39 3.26
CA ALA A 249 -18.10 -1.12 4.22
C ALA A 249 -17.31 -1.31 5.54
N PRO A 250 -17.78 -0.81 6.71
CA PRO A 250 -17.04 -0.94 7.97
C PRO A 250 -16.90 -2.39 8.49
N THR A 251 -17.70 -3.32 7.97
CA THR A 251 -17.60 -4.75 8.27
C THR A 251 -16.47 -5.38 7.45
N GLY A 252 -15.34 -5.65 8.11
CA GLY A 252 -14.15 -6.36 7.61
C GLY A 252 -14.39 -7.83 7.23
N SER A 253 -15.43 -8.08 6.45
CA SER A 253 -15.87 -9.38 5.98
C SER A 253 -15.14 -9.75 4.68
N LEU A 254 -14.67 -11.00 4.61
CA LEU A 254 -14.01 -11.57 3.42
C LEU A 254 -14.73 -11.35 2.08
N PRO A 255 -16.08 -11.40 1.96
CA PRO A 255 -16.76 -11.04 0.71
C PRO A 255 -16.58 -9.57 0.29
N ALA A 256 -16.52 -8.62 1.23
CA ALA A 256 -16.26 -7.22 0.89
C ALA A 256 -14.83 -7.02 0.37
N LEU A 257 -13.85 -7.65 1.01
CA LEU A 257 -12.45 -7.67 0.52
C LEU A 257 -12.36 -8.26 -0.89
N ARG A 258 -13.00 -9.40 -1.16
CA ARG A 258 -12.96 -10.03 -2.49
C ARG A 258 -13.72 -9.24 -3.56
N LEU A 259 -14.83 -8.59 -3.22
CA LEU A 259 -15.53 -7.69 -4.15
C LEU A 259 -14.63 -6.51 -4.55
N PHE A 260 -13.90 -5.96 -3.57
CA PHE A 260 -12.93 -4.90 -3.79
C PHE A 260 -11.71 -5.37 -4.62
N GLU A 261 -11.13 -6.53 -4.31
CA GLU A 261 -10.05 -7.14 -5.10
C GLU A 261 -10.48 -7.37 -6.57
N CYS A 262 -11.71 -7.85 -6.80
CA CYS A 262 -12.27 -8.01 -8.14
C CYS A 262 -12.51 -6.67 -8.87
N PHE A 263 -12.99 -5.64 -8.18
CA PHE A 263 -13.16 -4.29 -8.73
C PHE A 263 -11.81 -3.74 -9.20
N VAL A 264 -10.79 -3.76 -8.34
CA VAL A 264 -9.47 -3.26 -8.68
C VAL A 264 -8.81 -4.08 -9.80
N ALA A 265 -8.94 -5.42 -9.79
CA ALA A 265 -8.44 -6.27 -10.87
C ALA A 265 -9.09 -5.96 -12.24
N SER A 266 -10.36 -5.52 -12.25
CA SER A 266 -11.03 -5.08 -13.48
C SER A 266 -10.49 -3.77 -14.06
N LEU A 267 -10.02 -2.85 -13.19
CA LEU A 267 -9.36 -1.60 -13.62
C LEU A 267 -8.03 -1.94 -14.31
N VAL A 268 -7.22 -2.82 -13.71
CA VAL A 268 -5.95 -3.31 -14.28
C VAL A 268 -6.18 -4.01 -15.62
N LEU A 269 -7.20 -4.88 -15.71
CA LEU A 269 -7.53 -5.56 -16.98
C LEU A 269 -7.93 -4.56 -18.07
N GLY A 270 -8.64 -3.47 -17.71
CA GLY A 270 -8.94 -2.36 -18.62
C GLY A 270 -7.68 -1.69 -19.17
N VAL A 271 -6.73 -1.34 -18.30
CA VAL A 271 -5.42 -0.76 -18.68
C VAL A 271 -4.64 -1.69 -19.62
N VAL A 272 -4.56 -2.98 -19.28
CA VAL A 272 -3.86 -4.00 -20.08
C VAL A 272 -4.50 -4.16 -21.46
N VAL A 273 -5.84 -4.14 -21.56
CA VAL A 273 -6.55 -4.21 -22.85
C VAL A 273 -6.30 -2.96 -23.71
N CYS A 274 -6.18 -1.77 -23.11
CA CYS A 274 -5.83 -0.55 -23.84
C CYS A 274 -4.43 -0.66 -24.47
N PHE A 275 -3.41 -1.03 -23.69
CA PHE A 275 -2.05 -1.17 -24.21
C PHE A 275 -1.88 -2.34 -25.19
N CYS A 276 -2.62 -3.44 -25.04
CA CYS A 276 -2.70 -4.49 -26.05
C CYS A 276 -3.22 -3.95 -27.40
N PHE A 277 -4.20 -3.05 -27.40
CA PHE A 277 -4.72 -2.42 -28.61
C PHE A 277 -3.71 -1.42 -29.22
N GLU A 278 -3.07 -0.59 -28.40
CA GLU A 278 -2.05 0.37 -28.85
C GLU A 278 -0.83 -0.32 -29.44
N LEU A 279 -0.24 -1.31 -28.74
CA LEU A 279 0.86 -2.12 -29.27
C LEU A 279 0.49 -2.83 -30.58
N SER A 280 -0.75 -3.33 -30.72
CA SER A 280 -1.24 -3.95 -31.96
C SER A 280 -1.35 -2.99 -33.16
N LYS A 281 -1.14 -1.68 -32.96
CA LYS A 281 -1.12 -0.68 -34.03
C LYS A 281 0.28 -0.17 -34.38
N ILE A 282 1.27 -0.43 -33.53
CA ILE A 282 2.62 0.12 -33.68
C ILE A 282 3.51 -0.84 -34.48
N GLN A 283 4.16 -0.32 -35.53
CA GLN A 283 5.10 -1.09 -36.36
C GLN A 283 6.52 -1.10 -35.77
N ALA A 284 6.66 -1.56 -34.54
CA ALA A 284 7.96 -1.72 -33.88
C ALA A 284 8.65 -3.03 -34.30
N SER A 285 9.97 -2.99 -34.47
CA SER A 285 10.77 -4.18 -34.72
C SER A 285 10.87 -5.05 -33.47
N VAL A 286 10.19 -6.21 -33.49
CA VAL A 286 10.18 -7.18 -32.37
C VAL A 286 11.60 -7.57 -31.94
N GLY A 287 12.54 -7.68 -32.89
CA GLY A 287 13.95 -7.99 -32.59
C GLY A 287 14.70 -6.88 -31.84
N GLU A 288 14.33 -5.62 -32.05
CA GLU A 288 14.95 -4.47 -31.38
C GLU A 288 14.36 -4.26 -29.98
N VAL A 289 13.06 -4.49 -29.82
CA VAL A 289 12.40 -4.57 -28.51
C VAL A 289 13.03 -5.66 -27.63
N PHE A 290 13.18 -6.90 -28.14
CA PHE A 290 13.86 -7.95 -27.39
C PHE A 290 15.34 -7.65 -27.11
N ARG A 291 16.02 -6.91 -27.99
CA ARG A 291 17.39 -6.44 -27.76
C ARG A 291 17.46 -5.34 -26.69
N GLY A 292 16.40 -4.57 -26.48
CA GLY A 292 16.29 -3.57 -25.40
C GLY A 292 16.29 -4.16 -23.99
N TYR A 293 15.87 -5.42 -23.84
CA TYR A 293 15.98 -6.19 -22.59
C TYR A 293 17.39 -6.74 -22.32
N LEU A 294 18.37 -6.50 -23.19
CA LEU A 294 19.78 -6.84 -22.93
C LEU A 294 20.52 -5.61 -22.37
N PRO A 295 21.45 -5.79 -21.40
CA PRO A 295 22.21 -4.68 -20.84
C PRO A 295 23.04 -3.97 -21.92
N SER A 296 22.88 -2.65 -22.02
CA SER A 296 23.58 -1.82 -23.01
C SER A 296 24.55 -0.85 -22.35
N SER A 297 25.65 -0.53 -23.03
CA SER A 297 26.63 0.47 -22.57
C SER A 297 26.07 1.89 -22.47
N THR A 298 24.86 2.13 -23.00
CA THR A 298 24.16 3.42 -22.88
C THR A 298 23.69 3.68 -21.44
N LEU A 299 23.47 2.62 -20.65
CA LEU A 299 23.04 2.69 -19.25
C LEU A 299 24.05 3.36 -18.30
N VAL A 300 25.29 3.57 -18.74
CA VAL A 300 26.36 4.21 -17.95
C VAL A 300 26.39 5.74 -18.15
N LYS A 301 25.61 6.28 -19.09
CA LYS A 301 25.49 7.74 -19.27
C LYS A 301 24.69 8.38 -18.14
N SER A 302 25.10 9.55 -17.65
CA SER A 302 24.46 10.25 -16.52
C SER A 302 22.95 10.43 -16.68
N GLN A 303 22.46 10.79 -17.88
CA GLN A 303 21.03 10.95 -18.15
C GLN A 303 20.26 9.63 -18.12
N ALA A 304 20.87 8.54 -18.63
CA ALA A 304 20.29 7.21 -18.58
C ALA A 304 20.26 6.68 -17.13
N LEU A 305 21.28 6.99 -16.32
CA LEU A 305 21.31 6.69 -14.90
C LEU A 305 20.23 7.47 -14.14
N TYR A 306 20.06 8.76 -14.38
CA TYR A 306 19.01 9.57 -13.76
C TYR A 306 17.60 9.01 -14.04
N GLN A 307 17.28 8.74 -15.32
CA GLN A 307 16.01 8.12 -15.69
C GLN A 307 15.87 6.68 -15.14
N ALA A 308 16.95 5.89 -15.08
CA ALA A 308 16.93 4.57 -14.45
C ALA A 308 16.65 4.62 -12.94
N CYS A 309 17.08 5.68 -12.25
CA CYS A 309 16.75 5.91 -10.83
C CYS A 309 15.30 6.37 -10.65
N GLY A 310 14.74 7.09 -11.64
CA GLY A 310 13.31 7.38 -11.75
C GLY A 310 12.48 6.10 -11.89
N ILE A 311 12.75 5.28 -12.92
CA ILE A 311 12.09 3.97 -13.15
C ILE A 311 12.16 3.10 -11.88
N LEU A 312 13.32 3.04 -11.22
CA LEU A 312 13.49 2.23 -10.01
C LEU A 312 12.66 2.75 -8.83
N GLY A 313 12.59 4.07 -8.64
CA GLY A 313 11.82 4.70 -7.55
C GLY A 313 10.31 4.64 -7.76
N ALA A 314 9.87 4.80 -9.00
CA ALA A 314 8.47 4.65 -9.39
C ALA A 314 8.03 3.18 -9.25
N THR A 315 8.79 2.25 -9.83
CA THR A 315 8.49 0.82 -9.74
C THR A 315 8.49 0.36 -8.28
N VAL A 316 9.61 0.50 -7.56
CA VAL A 316 9.78 -0.11 -6.24
C VAL A 316 9.27 0.83 -5.14
N MET A 317 7.96 1.10 -5.17
CA MET A 317 7.31 2.04 -4.25
C MET A 317 7.48 1.66 -2.77
N PRO A 318 7.95 2.58 -1.89
CA PRO A 318 8.13 2.30 -0.46
C PRO A 318 6.82 1.92 0.26
N HIS A 319 5.70 2.59 -0.06
CA HIS A 319 4.42 2.32 0.60
C HIS A 319 3.86 0.93 0.23
N SER A 320 4.15 0.43 -0.97
CA SER A 320 3.70 -0.89 -1.43
C SER A 320 4.35 -2.04 -0.65
N LEU A 321 5.52 -1.82 -0.03
CA LEU A 321 6.18 -2.82 0.82
C LEU A 321 5.39 -3.07 2.11
N TYR A 322 4.84 -2.02 2.72
CA TYR A 322 3.92 -2.15 3.86
C TYR A 322 2.66 -2.91 3.44
N LEU A 323 2.03 -2.50 2.34
CA LEU A 323 0.85 -3.14 1.76
C LEU A 323 1.03 -4.65 1.56
N GLY A 324 2.09 -5.07 0.85
CA GLY A 324 2.37 -6.48 0.57
C GLY A 324 2.63 -7.33 1.81
N SER A 325 3.10 -6.71 2.90
CA SER A 325 3.28 -7.42 4.18
C SER A 325 1.97 -7.70 4.93
N GLY A 326 0.97 -6.82 4.84
CA GLY A 326 -0.29 -7.01 5.56
C GLY A 326 -1.46 -7.59 4.77
N LEU A 327 -1.50 -7.45 3.43
CA LEU A 327 -2.58 -8.03 2.59
C LEU A 327 -2.68 -9.57 2.67
N VAL A 328 -1.63 -10.25 3.14
CA VAL A 328 -1.65 -11.70 3.38
C VAL A 328 -2.31 -12.08 4.72
N LEU A 329 -2.37 -11.17 5.70
CA LEU A 329 -2.87 -11.46 7.05
C LEU A 329 -4.35 -11.87 7.09
N PRO A 330 -5.30 -11.28 6.31
CA PRO A 330 -6.68 -11.75 6.26
C PRO A 330 -6.81 -13.18 5.75
N ARG A 331 -5.98 -13.59 4.78
CA ARG A 331 -5.96 -14.95 4.22
C ARG A 331 -5.38 -15.97 5.19
N LEU A 332 -4.40 -15.56 6.00
CA LEU A 332 -3.82 -16.35 7.08
C LEU A 332 -4.86 -16.61 8.18
N ARG A 333 -5.55 -15.56 8.62
CA ARG A 333 -6.67 -15.63 9.59
C ARG A 333 -7.84 -16.47 9.06
N GLU A 334 -8.18 -16.37 7.77
CA GLU A 334 -9.19 -17.23 7.12
C GLU A 334 -8.78 -18.72 7.08
N TYR A 335 -7.49 -19.03 7.01
CA TYR A 335 -6.98 -20.40 7.04
C TYR A 335 -7.07 -20.99 8.46
N ASP A 336 -6.57 -20.28 9.47
CA ASP A 336 -6.59 -20.75 10.87
C ASP A 336 -8.03 -20.87 11.40
N ALA A 337 -8.91 -19.90 11.11
CA ALA A 337 -10.32 -19.96 11.49
C ALA A 337 -11.10 -21.12 10.84
N ARG A 338 -10.61 -21.69 9.73
CA ARG A 338 -11.15 -22.93 9.12
C ARG A 338 -10.54 -24.21 9.68
N ASN A 339 -9.38 -24.13 10.30
CA ASN A 339 -8.63 -25.27 10.82
C ASN A 339 -8.30 -25.03 12.32
N PRO A 340 -9.31 -24.93 13.21
CA PRO A 340 -9.11 -24.58 14.62
C PRO A 340 -8.32 -25.63 15.43
N THR A 341 -8.07 -26.82 14.85
CA THR A 341 -7.18 -27.85 15.39
C THR A 341 -5.71 -27.66 15.01
N LEU A 342 -5.40 -26.72 14.11
CA LEU A 342 -4.04 -26.35 13.68
C LEU A 342 -3.67 -24.93 14.10
N ALA A 343 -4.66 -24.05 14.28
CA ALA A 343 -4.47 -22.74 14.89
C ALA A 343 -3.80 -22.87 16.27
N PRO A 344 -2.84 -22.00 16.64
CA PRO A 344 -2.36 -21.94 18.01
C PRO A 344 -3.54 -21.64 18.94
N GLN A 345 -3.71 -22.41 20.02
CA GLN A 345 -4.51 -21.94 21.14
C GLN A 345 -3.78 -20.75 21.76
N ASP A 346 -4.47 -19.63 21.94
CA ASP A 346 -3.97 -18.53 22.76
C ASP A 346 -3.77 -19.04 24.19
N ASP A 347 -2.51 -19.17 24.63
CA ASP A 347 -2.22 -19.33 26.06
C ASP A 347 -2.72 -18.07 26.77
N VAL A 348 -3.75 -18.22 27.61
CA VAL A 348 -4.51 -17.12 28.25
C VAL A 348 -3.73 -16.53 29.44
N ASP A 349 -2.52 -16.05 29.16
CA ASP A 349 -1.60 -15.51 30.16
C ASP A 349 -2.09 -14.13 30.62
N THR A 350 -2.67 -14.09 31.83
CA THR A 350 -3.89 -13.29 32.08
C THR A 350 -3.63 -11.83 32.48
N THR A 351 -2.56 -11.21 31.98
CA THR A 351 -2.02 -9.96 32.56
C THR A 351 -1.81 -8.76 31.63
N VAL A 352 -1.96 -8.88 30.30
CA VAL A 352 -1.93 -7.71 29.39
C VAL A 352 -2.98 -7.84 28.27
N ASN A 353 -3.82 -6.81 28.11
CA ASN A 353 -4.88 -6.76 27.09
C ASN A 353 -4.33 -6.47 25.68
N GLU A 354 -3.81 -7.48 24.98
CA GLU A 354 -3.82 -7.58 23.50
C GLU A 354 -3.26 -8.96 23.05
N THR A 355 -4.13 -9.94 22.77
CA THR A 355 -3.73 -11.22 22.17
C THR A 355 -3.39 -11.04 20.69
N LYS A 356 -2.14 -10.62 20.42
CA LYS A 356 -1.69 -10.36 19.06
C LYS A 356 -1.55 -11.67 18.27
N TYR A 357 -2.33 -11.78 17.19
CA TYR A 357 -2.50 -12.98 16.37
C TYR A 357 -1.18 -13.63 15.95
N LYS A 358 -0.97 -14.89 16.39
CA LYS A 358 0.14 -15.77 15.97
C LYS A 358 -0.39 -16.82 14.99
N PRO A 359 0.19 -16.95 13.78
CA PRO A 359 -0.31 -17.87 12.76
C PRO A 359 0.22 -19.31 12.91
N SER A 360 -0.56 -20.30 12.45
CA SER A 360 -0.11 -21.71 12.49
C SER A 360 0.99 -22.04 11.47
N LEU A 361 1.85 -23.00 11.79
CA LEU A 361 2.88 -23.50 10.86
C LEU A 361 2.29 -24.00 9.52
N ALA A 362 1.07 -24.53 9.55
CA ALA A 362 0.34 -24.98 8.38
C ALA A 362 -0.13 -23.78 7.52
N ALA A 363 -0.75 -22.78 8.13
CA ALA A 363 -1.16 -21.54 7.47
C ALA A 363 0.03 -20.82 6.85
N ILE A 364 1.13 -20.67 7.58
CA ILE A 364 2.36 -20.02 7.09
C ILE A 364 2.86 -20.72 5.82
N LYS A 365 3.13 -22.03 5.87
CA LYS A 365 3.67 -22.78 4.73
C LYS A 365 2.74 -22.73 3.51
N HIS A 366 1.42 -22.80 3.73
CA HIS A 366 0.42 -22.74 2.67
C HIS A 366 0.33 -21.33 2.08
N CYS A 367 -0.11 -20.35 2.87
CA CYS A 367 -0.39 -18.99 2.41
C CYS A 367 0.85 -18.28 1.87
N MET A 368 2.03 -18.44 2.50
CA MET A 368 3.28 -17.85 1.99
C MET A 368 3.60 -18.36 0.58
N SER A 369 3.50 -19.68 0.35
CA SER A 369 3.83 -20.28 -0.95
C SER A 369 2.88 -19.83 -2.06
N TYR A 370 1.57 -19.81 -1.79
CA TYR A 370 0.56 -19.36 -2.75
C TYR A 370 0.65 -17.85 -3.02
N SER A 371 0.75 -17.01 -1.99
CA SER A 371 0.79 -15.55 -2.19
C SER A 371 2.10 -15.06 -2.80
N ILE A 372 3.25 -15.70 -2.54
CA ILE A 372 4.50 -15.39 -3.26
C ILE A 372 4.38 -15.78 -4.73
N ALA A 373 3.86 -16.97 -5.05
CA ALA A 373 3.67 -17.39 -6.43
C ALA A 373 2.69 -16.48 -7.19
N GLU A 374 1.57 -16.11 -6.55
CA GLU A 374 0.57 -15.19 -7.10
C GLU A 374 1.13 -13.79 -7.37
N LEU A 375 1.85 -13.22 -6.39
CA LEU A 375 2.48 -11.90 -6.54
C LEU A 375 3.57 -11.91 -7.62
N ALA A 376 4.41 -12.94 -7.65
CA ALA A 376 5.46 -13.08 -8.66
C ALA A 376 4.87 -13.18 -10.07
N VAL A 377 3.78 -13.95 -10.25
CA VAL A 377 3.05 -14.00 -11.52
C VAL A 377 2.44 -12.63 -11.84
N SER A 378 1.69 -12.01 -10.91
CA SER A 378 0.96 -10.76 -11.17
C SER A 378 1.89 -9.60 -11.58
N LEU A 379 3.02 -9.43 -10.88
CA LEU A 379 4.02 -8.41 -11.21
C LEU A 379 4.77 -8.75 -12.51
N PHE A 380 5.06 -10.02 -12.80
CA PHE A 380 5.76 -10.42 -14.01
C PHE A 380 4.87 -10.39 -15.27
N THR A 381 3.55 -10.62 -15.15
CA THR A 381 2.64 -10.66 -16.30
C THR A 381 1.86 -9.37 -16.54
N PHE A 382 1.60 -8.55 -15.50
CA PHE A 382 0.81 -7.31 -15.66
C PHE A 382 1.66 -6.05 -15.50
N ALA A 383 2.36 -5.87 -14.38
CA ALA A 383 3.17 -4.66 -14.16
C ALA A 383 4.32 -4.54 -15.18
N LEU A 384 5.13 -5.60 -15.35
CA LEU A 384 6.16 -5.63 -16.40
C LEU A 384 5.59 -5.46 -17.80
N PHE A 385 4.41 -6.03 -18.10
CA PHE A 385 3.79 -5.87 -19.41
C PHE A 385 3.41 -4.41 -19.67
N VAL A 386 2.73 -3.75 -18.71
CA VAL A 386 2.27 -2.38 -18.89
C VAL A 386 3.43 -1.39 -18.94
N ASN A 387 4.38 -1.46 -18.00
CA ASN A 387 5.55 -0.56 -17.98
C ASN A 387 6.39 -0.71 -19.27
N SER A 388 6.66 -1.94 -19.70
CA SER A 388 7.33 -2.19 -20.98
C SER A 388 6.49 -1.76 -22.18
N ALA A 389 5.16 -1.92 -22.15
CA ALA A 389 4.29 -1.45 -23.22
C ALA A 389 4.35 0.07 -23.36
N ILE A 390 4.25 0.82 -22.27
CA ILE A 390 4.39 2.28 -22.23
C ILE A 390 5.74 2.71 -22.81
N LEU A 391 6.84 2.09 -22.37
CA LEU A 391 8.18 2.41 -22.84
C LEU A 391 8.36 2.08 -24.35
N ILE A 392 7.83 0.95 -24.83
CA ILE A 392 7.83 0.59 -26.26
C ILE A 392 6.98 1.57 -27.09
N VAL A 393 5.78 1.93 -26.59
CA VAL A 393 4.88 2.89 -27.23
C VAL A 393 5.56 4.26 -27.33
N ALA A 394 6.19 4.73 -26.25
CA ALA A 394 6.97 5.96 -26.21
C ALA A 394 8.16 5.93 -27.17
N GLY A 395 8.98 4.89 -27.10
CA GLY A 395 10.16 4.72 -27.96
C GLY A 395 9.83 4.63 -29.44
N ALA A 396 8.72 3.98 -29.81
CA ALA A 396 8.30 3.85 -31.21
C ALA A 396 7.59 5.10 -31.78
N SER A 397 7.21 6.08 -30.95
CA SER A 397 6.45 7.27 -31.39
C SER A 397 7.13 8.61 -31.12
N LEU A 398 7.97 8.73 -30.09
CA LEU A 398 8.65 9.99 -29.72
C LEU A 398 10.15 10.00 -30.04
N TYR A 399 10.81 8.83 -30.11
CA TYR A 399 12.26 8.79 -30.27
C TYR A 399 12.70 9.50 -31.57
N GLY A 400 13.74 10.34 -31.46
CA GLY A 400 14.27 11.13 -32.57
C GLY A 400 13.49 12.40 -32.93
N HIS A 401 12.38 12.73 -32.25
CA HIS A 401 11.69 14.01 -32.43
C HIS A 401 12.34 15.14 -31.62
N GLU A 402 12.29 16.36 -32.15
CA GLU A 402 12.65 17.58 -31.40
C GLU A 402 11.67 17.74 -30.22
N GLY A 403 12.18 17.64 -28.98
CA GLY A 403 11.38 17.63 -27.75
C GLY A 403 11.36 16.29 -26.99
N ALA A 404 11.95 15.21 -27.54
CA ALA A 404 11.93 13.88 -26.91
C ALA A 404 12.63 13.77 -25.53
N ALA A 405 13.39 14.79 -25.11
CA ALA A 405 14.00 14.88 -23.77
C ALA A 405 13.02 15.35 -22.68
N ASP A 406 12.07 16.23 -23.05
CA ASP A 406 11.04 16.81 -22.17
C ASP A 406 9.68 16.07 -22.31
N ALA A 407 9.73 14.82 -22.79
CA ALA A 407 8.56 14.02 -23.11
C ALA A 407 7.65 13.75 -21.89
N ASP A 408 6.39 14.16 -22.00
CA ASP A 408 5.38 14.00 -20.97
C ASP A 408 4.09 13.32 -21.49
N LEU A 409 3.13 13.11 -20.58
CA LEU A 409 1.89 12.40 -20.88
C LEU A 409 0.99 13.16 -21.88
N PHE A 410 1.10 14.49 -21.98
CA PHE A 410 0.43 15.26 -23.03
C PHE A 410 1.09 15.01 -24.40
N SER A 411 2.42 15.00 -24.43
CA SER A 411 3.22 14.78 -25.64
C SER A 411 2.91 13.42 -26.27
N ILE A 412 2.80 12.36 -25.46
CA ILE A 412 2.38 11.04 -25.94
C ILE A 412 0.93 11.01 -26.37
N HIS A 413 0.00 11.59 -25.59
CA HIS A 413 -1.41 11.64 -26.01
C HIS A 413 -1.57 12.25 -27.41
N ASP A 414 -0.94 13.41 -27.63
CA ASP A 414 -1.05 14.14 -28.88
C ASP A 414 -0.39 13.39 -30.04
N LEU A 415 0.72 12.69 -29.80
CA LEU A 415 1.38 11.89 -30.83
C LEU A 415 0.63 10.58 -31.13
N LEU A 416 0.07 9.87 -30.14
CA LEU A 416 -0.79 8.70 -30.37
C LEU A 416 -2.05 9.08 -31.19
N THR A 417 -2.66 10.21 -30.83
CA THR A 417 -3.83 10.78 -31.51
C THR A 417 -3.55 11.09 -32.98
N ARG A 418 -2.36 11.64 -33.29
CA ARG A 418 -1.96 12.05 -34.65
C ARG A 418 -1.35 10.93 -35.49
N SER A 419 -0.61 10.00 -34.90
CA SER A 419 0.16 8.98 -35.62
C SER A 419 -0.54 7.63 -35.77
N ILE A 420 -1.40 7.25 -34.80
CA ILE A 420 -2.09 5.96 -34.80
C ILE A 420 -3.57 6.14 -35.14
N ALA A 421 -4.32 6.78 -34.23
CA ALA A 421 -5.74 7.07 -34.36
C ALA A 421 -6.20 7.95 -33.17
N PRO A 422 -7.24 8.79 -33.32
CA PRO A 422 -7.86 9.47 -32.19
C PRO A 422 -8.33 8.52 -31.07
N ILE A 423 -8.72 7.29 -31.43
CA ILE A 423 -9.12 6.25 -30.48
C ILE A 423 -7.96 5.87 -29.54
N ALA A 424 -6.71 5.84 -30.04
CA ALA A 424 -5.55 5.51 -29.21
C ALA A 424 -5.33 6.54 -28.10
N GLY A 425 -5.39 7.84 -28.42
CA GLY A 425 -5.32 8.91 -27.41
C GLY A 425 -6.41 8.79 -26.33
N THR A 426 -7.65 8.48 -26.73
CA THR A 426 -8.75 8.27 -25.77
C THR A 426 -8.58 7.01 -24.91
N LEU A 427 -7.97 5.94 -25.44
CA LEU A 427 -7.67 4.73 -24.67
C LEU A 427 -6.53 4.95 -23.67
N PHE A 428 -5.44 5.59 -24.09
CA PHE A 428 -4.31 5.96 -23.23
C PHE A 428 -4.77 6.79 -22.03
N ALA A 429 -5.56 7.84 -22.27
CA ALA A 429 -6.02 8.73 -21.20
C ALA A 429 -7.17 8.13 -20.36
N LEU A 430 -7.96 7.20 -20.89
CA LEU A 430 -8.86 6.37 -20.07
C LEU A 430 -8.06 5.42 -19.17
N ALA A 431 -7.03 4.75 -19.71
CA ALA A 431 -6.15 3.89 -18.94
C ALA A 431 -5.44 4.67 -17.82
N LEU A 432 -4.97 5.90 -18.09
CA LEU A 432 -4.40 6.80 -17.09
C LEU A 432 -5.39 7.15 -15.95
N LEU A 433 -6.67 7.35 -16.26
CA LEU A 433 -7.71 7.62 -15.26
C LEU A 433 -8.02 6.38 -14.40
N LEU A 434 -8.10 5.19 -15.02
CA LEU A 434 -8.29 3.92 -14.31
C LEU A 434 -7.08 3.57 -13.45
N SER A 435 -5.86 3.82 -13.96
CA SER A 435 -4.58 3.71 -13.25
C SER A 435 -4.58 4.58 -11.98
N GLY A 436 -4.76 5.90 -12.11
CA GLY A 436 -4.78 6.82 -10.97
C GLY A 436 -5.80 6.43 -9.91
N THR A 437 -7.06 6.26 -10.30
CA THR A 437 -8.13 5.87 -9.36
C THR A 437 -7.89 4.51 -8.68
N SER A 438 -7.17 3.57 -9.31
CA SER A 438 -6.78 2.31 -8.68
C SER A 438 -5.61 2.46 -7.69
N ALA A 439 -4.58 3.23 -8.05
CA ALA A 439 -3.41 3.49 -7.20
C ALA A 439 -3.78 4.25 -5.91
N GLY A 440 -4.76 5.14 -5.97
CA GLY A 440 -5.23 5.91 -4.80
C GLY A 440 -5.85 5.09 -3.68
N ILE A 441 -6.61 4.05 -4.03
CA ILE A 441 -7.19 3.17 -3.02
C ILE A 441 -6.07 2.33 -2.36
N VAL A 442 -5.07 1.93 -3.15
CA VAL A 442 -3.85 1.28 -2.62
C VAL A 442 -3.08 2.19 -1.68
N CYS A 443 -2.85 3.46 -2.04
CA CYS A 443 -2.21 4.46 -1.17
C CYS A 443 -2.98 4.66 0.14
N THR A 444 -4.32 4.65 0.09
CA THR A 444 -5.19 4.75 1.28
C THR A 444 -5.00 3.57 2.23
N ILE A 445 -4.98 2.34 1.70
CA ILE A 445 -4.82 1.12 2.49
C ILE A 445 -3.39 1.05 3.07
N ALA A 446 -2.36 1.28 2.24
CA ALA A 446 -0.97 1.32 2.69
C ALA A 446 -0.77 2.37 3.80
N GLY A 447 -1.41 3.54 3.67
CA GLY A 447 -1.43 4.57 4.72
C GLY A 447 -2.06 4.09 6.02
N GLN A 448 -3.27 3.52 6.00
CA GLN A 448 -3.89 2.98 7.21
C GLN A 448 -2.94 2.06 7.98
N MET A 449 -2.33 1.10 7.28
CA MET A 449 -1.38 0.14 7.84
C MET A 449 -0.16 0.84 8.47
N VAL A 450 0.36 1.89 7.83
CA VAL A 450 1.48 2.70 8.36
C VAL A 450 1.11 3.44 9.66
N SER A 451 -0.06 4.10 9.78
CA SER A 451 -0.41 4.82 11.03
C SER A 451 -0.99 3.92 12.11
N GLU A 452 -1.74 2.88 11.76
CA GLU A 452 -2.25 1.90 12.72
C GLU A 452 -1.07 1.07 13.25
N GLY A 453 -0.18 0.58 12.37
CA GLY A 453 0.99 -0.21 12.75
C GLY A 453 2.11 0.58 13.45
N GLN A 454 2.46 1.80 13.02
CA GLN A 454 3.54 2.57 13.65
C GLN A 454 3.07 3.49 14.79
N LEU A 455 1.90 4.12 14.67
CA LEU A 455 1.40 5.08 15.68
C LEU A 455 0.30 4.51 16.58
N ASN A 456 -0.35 3.39 16.24
CA ASN A 456 -1.64 2.95 16.83
C ASN A 456 -2.75 4.00 16.65
N TRP A 457 -2.68 4.83 15.59
CA TRP A 457 -3.65 5.90 15.37
C TRP A 457 -4.81 5.46 14.48
N THR A 458 -5.93 5.12 15.11
CA THR A 458 -7.16 4.60 14.50
C THR A 458 -8.01 5.70 13.83
N LEU A 459 -7.49 6.29 12.75
CA LEU A 459 -8.26 7.20 11.89
C LEU A 459 -9.15 6.43 10.91
N LYS A 460 -10.38 6.91 10.68
CA LYS A 460 -11.27 6.36 9.65
C LYS A 460 -10.64 6.55 8.25
N PRO A 461 -10.62 5.54 7.35
CA PRO A 461 -9.93 5.63 6.06
C PRO A 461 -10.32 6.84 5.22
N TRP A 462 -11.62 7.14 5.10
CA TRP A 462 -12.09 8.29 4.32
C TRP A 462 -11.55 9.63 4.86
N LEU A 463 -11.42 9.77 6.18
CA LEU A 463 -10.93 10.99 6.81
C LEU A 463 -9.42 11.12 6.61
N ARG A 464 -8.68 10.00 6.75
CA ARG A 464 -7.25 9.97 6.45
C ARG A 464 -6.98 10.31 4.98
N ARG A 465 -7.71 9.66 4.06
CA ARG A 465 -7.61 9.93 2.62
C ARG A 465 -7.98 11.37 2.28
N LEU A 466 -9.00 11.95 2.92
CA LEU A 466 -9.31 13.37 2.76
C LEU A 466 -8.13 14.26 3.21
N ILE A 467 -7.50 13.96 4.34
CA ILE A 467 -6.34 14.72 4.83
C ILE A 467 -5.13 14.58 3.88
N THR A 468 -4.73 13.36 3.50
CA THR A 468 -3.60 13.14 2.57
C THR A 468 -3.87 13.76 1.20
N ARG A 469 -5.10 13.64 0.69
CA ARG A 469 -5.52 14.21 -0.60
C ARG A 469 -5.57 15.74 -0.57
N LEU A 470 -5.93 16.37 0.55
CA LEU A 470 -5.82 17.84 0.68
C LEU A 470 -4.35 18.28 0.66
N ILE A 471 -3.46 17.55 1.33
CA ILE A 471 -2.02 17.83 1.36
C ILE A 471 -1.37 17.69 -0.04
N SER A 472 -1.82 16.75 -0.87
CA SER A 472 -1.31 16.55 -2.25
C SER A 472 -1.97 17.48 -3.29
N ILE A 473 -3.27 17.78 -3.16
CA ILE A 473 -3.98 18.70 -4.05
C ILE A 473 -3.43 20.12 -3.94
N THR A 474 -3.13 20.63 -2.73
CA THR A 474 -2.66 22.01 -2.53
C THR A 474 -1.44 22.40 -3.40
N PRO A 475 -0.28 21.69 -3.33
CA PRO A 475 0.85 22.01 -4.20
C PRO A 475 0.52 21.78 -5.68
N SER A 476 -0.25 20.73 -6.01
CA SER A 476 -0.65 20.42 -7.39
C SER A 476 -1.47 21.55 -8.02
N ILE A 477 -2.43 22.14 -7.30
CA ILE A 477 -3.22 23.30 -7.73
C ILE A 477 -2.35 24.55 -7.89
N ILE A 478 -1.42 24.80 -6.95
CA ILE A 478 -0.52 25.96 -7.02
C ILE A 478 0.37 25.88 -8.27
N ILE A 479 0.95 24.71 -8.53
CA ILE A 479 1.81 24.45 -9.70
C ILE A 479 0.98 24.53 -11.00
N ALA A 480 -0.21 23.93 -11.04
CA ALA A 480 -1.13 24.00 -12.17
C ALA A 480 -1.58 25.44 -12.50
N GLY A 481 -1.74 26.30 -11.48
CA GLY A 481 -2.16 27.69 -11.64
C GLY A 481 -1.02 28.66 -11.97
N ALA A 482 0.20 28.42 -11.44
CA ALA A 482 1.34 29.33 -11.60
C ALA A 482 2.26 28.98 -12.78
N VAL A 483 2.38 27.70 -13.15
CA VAL A 483 3.32 27.20 -14.18
C VAL A 483 2.59 26.39 -15.27
N GLY A 484 1.47 25.74 -14.94
CA GLY A 484 0.68 24.97 -15.90
C GLY A 484 1.28 23.60 -16.23
N LYS A 485 1.19 23.17 -17.50
CA LYS A 485 1.53 21.81 -17.94
C LYS A 485 2.95 21.38 -17.55
N GLU A 486 3.95 22.17 -17.95
CA GLU A 486 5.37 21.85 -17.74
C GLU A 486 5.70 21.69 -16.25
N GLY A 487 5.14 22.55 -15.39
CA GLY A 487 5.32 22.47 -13.94
C GLY A 487 4.71 21.20 -13.34
N LEU A 488 3.54 20.77 -13.82
CA LEU A 488 2.92 19.51 -13.39
C LEU A 488 3.74 18.29 -13.85
N SER A 489 4.21 18.27 -15.09
CA SER A 489 5.06 17.19 -15.62
C SER A 489 6.39 17.09 -14.85
N LYS A 490 7.01 18.23 -14.50
CA LYS A 490 8.22 18.27 -13.66
C LYS A 490 7.94 17.87 -12.20
N ALA A 491 6.81 18.24 -11.62
CA ALA A 491 6.40 17.81 -10.28
C ALA A 491 6.12 16.31 -10.19
N LEU A 492 5.50 15.73 -11.23
CA LEU A 492 5.25 14.30 -11.38
C LEU A 492 6.56 13.50 -11.43
N ASN A 493 7.51 13.91 -12.26
CA ASN A 493 8.84 13.27 -12.31
C ASN A 493 9.60 13.43 -10.99
N GLY A 494 9.52 14.61 -10.35
CA GLY A 494 10.14 14.88 -9.06
C GLY A 494 9.60 14.01 -7.92
N SER A 495 8.32 13.63 -7.93
CA SER A 495 7.76 12.75 -6.90
C SER A 495 8.32 11.31 -6.99
N GLN A 496 8.59 10.81 -8.20
CA GLN A 496 9.23 9.50 -8.40
C GLN A 496 10.67 9.47 -7.92
N PHE A 497 11.41 10.56 -8.11
CA PHE A 497 12.76 10.73 -7.56
C PHE A 497 12.75 10.74 -6.02
N ALA A 498 11.77 11.42 -5.40
CA ALA A 498 11.59 11.41 -3.95
C ALA A 498 11.23 10.01 -3.40
N LEU A 499 10.38 9.25 -4.10
CA LEU A 499 10.07 7.85 -3.78
C LEU A 499 11.33 6.97 -3.82
N SER A 500 12.18 7.15 -4.83
CA SER A 500 13.47 6.46 -4.96
C SER A 500 14.37 6.70 -3.74
N ILE A 501 14.51 7.95 -3.30
CA ILE A 501 15.35 8.33 -2.15
C ILE A 501 14.83 7.74 -0.83
N ILE A 502 13.51 7.59 -0.68
CA ILE A 502 12.90 7.03 0.53
C ILE A 502 13.07 5.50 0.61
N LEU A 503 13.11 4.80 -0.53
CA LEU A 503 13.14 3.33 -0.60
C LEU A 503 14.25 2.66 0.24
N PRO A 504 15.53 3.10 0.25
CA PRO A 504 16.56 2.56 1.14
C PRO A 504 16.16 2.49 2.62
N PHE A 505 15.46 3.52 3.12
CA PHE A 505 15.09 3.63 4.52
C PHE A 505 13.97 2.68 4.90
N VAL A 506 12.98 2.47 4.01
CA VAL A 506 11.86 1.55 4.24
C VAL A 506 12.26 0.07 3.98
N SER A 507 13.14 -0.19 3.02
CA SER A 507 13.62 -1.54 2.71
C SER A 507 14.68 -2.08 3.69
N ALA A 508 15.46 -1.21 4.34
CA ALA A 508 16.44 -1.61 5.36
C ALA A 508 15.85 -2.43 6.54
N PRO A 509 14.79 -1.98 7.25
CA PRO A 509 14.21 -2.76 8.35
C PRO A 509 13.60 -4.09 7.86
N LEU A 510 12.95 -4.11 6.69
CA LEU A 510 12.43 -5.33 6.06
C LEU A 510 13.52 -6.40 5.89
N ILE A 511 14.68 -6.02 5.34
CA ILE A 511 15.81 -6.93 5.15
C ILE A 511 16.39 -7.36 6.50
N TRP A 512 16.50 -6.43 7.46
CA TRP A 512 17.01 -6.70 8.80
C TRP A 512 16.14 -7.68 9.61
N PHE A 513 14.81 -7.55 9.55
CA PHE A 513 13.87 -8.48 10.17
C PHE A 513 13.95 -9.86 9.50
N THR A 514 13.87 -9.91 8.18
CA THR A 514 13.81 -11.18 7.43
C THR A 514 15.11 -12.00 7.48
N CYS A 515 16.25 -11.37 7.78
CA CYS A 515 17.53 -12.03 7.96
C CYS A 515 17.86 -12.45 9.41
N ARG A 516 17.03 -12.14 10.41
CA ARG A 516 17.30 -12.42 11.83
C ARG A 516 16.37 -13.48 12.41
N ALA A 517 16.96 -14.59 12.86
CA ALA A 517 16.25 -15.70 13.52
C ALA A 517 15.32 -15.25 14.66
N LYS A 518 15.74 -14.27 15.48
CA LYS A 518 14.94 -13.72 16.60
C LYS A 518 13.52 -13.26 16.20
N TYR A 519 13.36 -12.73 14.99
CA TYR A 519 12.07 -12.20 14.50
C TYR A 519 11.36 -13.18 13.56
N MET A 520 12.07 -14.18 13.05
CA MET A 520 11.60 -15.20 12.12
C MET A 520 11.59 -16.57 12.81
N GLU A 521 10.90 -16.68 13.94
CA GLU A 521 10.79 -17.90 14.74
C GLU A 521 9.31 -18.22 15.03
N VAL A 522 8.89 -19.45 14.72
CA VAL A 522 7.53 -19.96 14.89
C VAL A 522 7.54 -21.02 15.98
N THR A 523 6.81 -20.81 17.08
CA THR A 523 6.64 -21.83 18.11
C THR A 523 5.66 -22.91 17.64
N VAL A 524 6.10 -24.17 17.66
CA VAL A 524 5.27 -25.33 17.33
C VAL A 524 5.09 -26.17 18.58
N ARG A 525 3.89 -26.14 19.15
CA ARG A 525 3.49 -27.01 20.26
C ARG A 525 3.37 -28.43 19.74
N GLN A 526 4.24 -29.33 20.19
CA GLN A 526 4.18 -30.75 19.83
C GLN A 526 3.47 -31.53 20.94
N ASP A 527 2.18 -31.82 20.73
CA ASP A 527 1.45 -32.75 21.59
C ASP A 527 1.99 -34.17 21.39
N ASN A 528 2.89 -34.58 22.28
CA ASN A 528 3.47 -35.92 22.28
C ASN A 528 2.36 -36.96 22.55
N LEU A 529 2.03 -37.76 21.53
CA LEU A 529 1.06 -38.84 21.67
C LEU A 529 1.47 -39.78 22.81
N THR A 530 0.50 -40.08 23.68
CA THR A 530 0.69 -40.73 24.97
C THR A 530 1.53 -42.01 24.90
N THR A 531 2.69 -42.01 25.57
CA THR A 531 3.26 -43.26 26.10
C THR A 531 2.35 -43.73 27.25
N PRO A 532 1.78 -44.95 27.20
CA PRO A 532 0.86 -45.41 28.24
C PRO A 532 1.62 -45.77 29.52
N GLY A 533 1.71 -44.81 30.46
CA GLY A 533 2.27 -45.04 31.81
C GLY A 533 3.26 -43.99 32.34
N GLY A 534 3.45 -42.84 31.69
CA GLY A 534 4.32 -41.75 32.19
C GLY A 534 3.53 -40.56 32.75
N THR A 535 3.90 -40.08 33.95
CA THR A 535 3.18 -39.02 34.68
C THR A 535 3.66 -37.59 34.38
N ASP A 536 4.57 -37.41 33.41
CA ASP A 536 5.13 -36.10 33.06
C ASP A 536 4.51 -35.52 31.78
N ARG A 537 3.70 -34.46 31.93
CA ARG A 537 3.25 -33.60 30.82
C ARG A 537 4.33 -32.57 30.46
N GLY A 538 5.46 -33.04 29.95
CA GLY A 538 6.49 -32.17 29.39
C GLY A 538 6.06 -31.58 28.05
N THR A 539 5.48 -30.37 28.04
CA THR A 539 5.22 -29.61 26.82
C THR A 539 6.54 -29.15 26.21
N SER A 540 6.99 -29.83 25.15
CA SER A 540 8.21 -29.48 24.42
C SER A 540 7.89 -28.55 23.25
N ASP A 541 7.97 -27.24 23.48
CA ASP A 541 7.78 -26.22 22.44
C ASP A 541 8.93 -26.23 21.43
N MET A 542 8.69 -26.76 20.23
CA MET A 542 9.70 -26.79 19.17
C MET A 542 9.68 -25.47 18.39
N ARG A 543 10.74 -24.67 18.55
CA ARG A 543 10.93 -23.42 17.80
C ARG A 543 11.44 -23.71 16.39
N VAL A 544 10.65 -23.37 15.38
CA VAL A 544 11.00 -23.51 13.96
C VAL A 544 11.46 -22.15 13.42
N GLN A 545 12.75 -22.06 13.07
CA GLN A 545 13.31 -20.85 12.49
C GLN A 545 13.02 -20.78 10.98
N MET A 546 12.56 -19.60 10.54
CA MET A 546 12.17 -19.29 9.16
C MET A 546 12.94 -18.10 8.58
N HIS A 547 14.10 -17.75 9.13
CA HIS A 547 14.93 -16.66 8.60
C HIS A 547 15.34 -16.92 7.13
N ASN A 548 15.82 -15.88 6.45
CA ASN A 548 16.38 -16.04 5.11
C ASN A 548 17.63 -16.92 5.11
N ASN A 549 17.79 -17.76 4.08
CA ASN A 549 19.05 -18.43 3.81
C ASN A 549 20.13 -17.38 3.49
N TRP A 550 21.40 -17.66 3.78
CA TRP A 550 22.50 -16.72 3.59
C TRP A 550 22.60 -16.19 2.15
N ILE A 551 22.32 -17.03 1.14
CA ILE A 551 22.26 -16.61 -0.28
C ILE A 551 21.15 -15.55 -0.50
N THR A 552 19.96 -15.79 0.04
CA THR A 552 18.82 -14.86 -0.02
C THR A 552 19.10 -13.55 0.72
N ALA A 553 19.77 -13.62 1.88
CA ALA A 553 20.19 -12.46 2.65
C ALA A 553 21.26 -11.64 1.90
N ALA A 554 22.27 -12.29 1.33
CA ALA A 554 23.30 -11.64 0.53
C ALA A 554 22.71 -10.95 -0.71
N PHE A 555 21.79 -11.62 -1.42
CA PHE A 555 21.10 -11.03 -2.57
C PHE A 555 20.23 -9.81 -2.18
N ALA A 556 19.54 -9.88 -1.04
CA ALA A 556 18.79 -8.74 -0.50
C ALA A 556 19.70 -7.54 -0.19
N VAL A 557 20.86 -7.77 0.43
CA VAL A 557 21.85 -6.73 0.70
C VAL A 557 22.46 -6.17 -0.59
N VAL A 558 22.71 -6.99 -1.61
CA VAL A 558 23.18 -6.53 -2.93
C VAL A 558 22.13 -5.64 -3.61
N ILE A 559 20.85 -6.03 -3.60
CA ILE A 559 19.76 -5.18 -4.13
C ILE A 559 19.72 -3.84 -3.37
N TRP A 560 19.77 -3.86 -2.05
CA TRP A 560 19.76 -2.64 -1.23
C TRP A 560 20.97 -1.73 -1.53
N LEU A 561 22.17 -2.30 -1.68
CA LEU A 561 23.37 -1.55 -2.06
C LEU A 561 23.28 -0.95 -3.47
N VAL A 562 22.67 -1.64 -4.43
CA VAL A 562 22.41 -1.11 -5.78
C VAL A 562 21.43 0.07 -5.70
N ILE A 563 20.32 -0.06 -4.96
CA ILE A 563 19.34 1.01 -4.75
C ILE A 563 19.99 2.23 -4.07
N VAL A 564 20.83 2.03 -3.05
CA VAL A 564 21.58 3.12 -2.37
C VAL A 564 22.57 3.78 -3.32
N MET A 565 23.35 3.01 -4.08
CA MET A 565 24.32 3.54 -5.05
C MET A 565 23.63 4.36 -6.14
N MET A 566 22.52 3.85 -6.67
CA MET A 566 21.70 4.54 -7.68
C MET A 566 21.15 5.86 -7.12
N ASN A 567 20.55 5.86 -5.92
CA ASN A 567 20.06 7.09 -5.28
C ASN A 567 21.16 8.13 -5.01
N VAL A 568 22.36 7.71 -4.58
CA VAL A 568 23.48 8.63 -4.38
C VAL A 568 23.94 9.23 -5.72
N ALA A 569 24.03 8.42 -6.78
CA ALA A 569 24.34 8.92 -8.11
C ALA A 569 23.26 9.90 -8.63
N ALA A 570 21.98 9.57 -8.43
CA ALA A 570 20.84 10.39 -8.83
C ALA A 570 20.83 11.76 -8.11
N LEU A 571 21.11 11.78 -6.80
CA LEU A 571 21.29 13.00 -6.01
C LEU A 571 22.46 13.85 -6.50
N VAL A 572 23.60 13.23 -6.87
CA VAL A 572 24.74 13.94 -7.44
C VAL A 572 24.40 14.53 -8.82
N PHE A 573 23.74 13.79 -9.70
CA PHE A 573 23.36 14.29 -11.02
C PHE A 573 22.32 15.42 -10.95
N ALA A 574 21.34 15.33 -10.05
CA ALA A 574 20.42 16.42 -9.76
C ALA A 574 21.14 17.67 -9.21
N GLY A 575 22.06 17.48 -8.25
CA GLY A 575 22.89 18.57 -7.70
C GLY A 575 23.87 19.18 -8.71
N MET A 576 24.19 18.48 -9.80
CA MET A 576 25.01 18.96 -10.91
C MET A 576 24.21 19.66 -12.02
N GLY A 577 22.88 19.74 -11.93
CA GLY A 577 22.03 20.32 -12.98
C GLY A 577 21.95 19.48 -14.26
N VAL A 578 22.05 18.16 -14.12
CA VAL A 578 21.83 17.18 -15.22
C VAL A 578 20.34 16.79 -15.32
N ALA A 579 19.56 17.06 -14.28
CA ALA A 579 18.14 16.75 -14.12
C ALA A 579 17.20 17.80 -14.72
#